data_AF-A0A971U081-F1
#
_entry.id   AF-A0A971U081-F1
#
_cell.length_a   1.000
_cell.length_b   1.000
_cell.length_c   1.000
_cell.angle_alpha   90.00
_cell.angle_beta   90.00
_cell.angle_gamma   90.00
#
_symmetry.space_group_name_H-M   'P 1'
#
loop_
_entity.id
_entity.type
_entity.pdbx_description
1 polymer ?
#
loop_
_entity_poly.entity_id
_entity_poly.type
_entity_poly.pdbx_seq_one_letter_code
_entity_poly.pdbx_strand_id
1 'polypeptide(L)'
;MFQDMFNMKGINWWTLLGGLGLNFMLSLMVALGGSYLAQHPQYAAPYEAYGQPVIMLVIFVLCGLSGFAVAKIADNVPLKHALWASMGAFVPMVGAFFLGPNIFVLMMAIVAVAGNLNGAMLAAPKRRSYGPPDDHR
;
A
#
# COMPACT_ATOMS: atom_id res chain seq x y z
N MET A 1 -13.62 -14.00 7.76
CA MET A 1 -12.49 -13.04 7.74
C MET A 1 -12.33 -12.38 6.37
N PHE A 2 -11.98 -13.09 5.29
CA PHE A 2 -11.88 -12.48 3.94
C PHE A 2 -13.20 -11.84 3.46
N GLN A 3 -14.35 -12.47 3.70
CA GLN A 3 -15.67 -11.88 3.34
C GLN A 3 -15.98 -10.57 4.09
N ASP A 4 -15.48 -10.40 5.32
CA ASP A 4 -15.68 -9.16 6.09
C ASP A 4 -14.80 -8.00 5.58
N MET A 5 -13.69 -8.31 4.90
CA MET A 5 -12.79 -7.33 4.30
C MET A 5 -13.43 -6.62 3.09
N PHE A 6 -14.32 -7.30 2.35
CA PHE A 6 -14.99 -6.75 1.17
C PHE A 6 -16.35 -6.09 1.44
N ASN A 7 -16.92 -6.29 2.63
CA ASN A 7 -18.13 -5.59 3.04
C ASN A 7 -17.85 -4.07 3.17
N MET A 8 -18.78 -3.12 3.03
CA MET A 8 -18.50 -1.69 3.27
C MET A 8 -19.05 -1.15 4.60
N LYS A 9 -19.68 -2.01 5.41
CA LYS A 9 -20.16 -1.65 6.75
C LYS A 9 -19.00 -1.17 7.65
N GLY A 10 -19.19 0.00 8.29
CA GLY A 10 -18.26 0.59 9.25
C GLY A 10 -17.07 1.36 8.66
N ILE A 11 -17.07 1.61 7.33
CA ILE A 11 -16.01 2.36 6.67
C ILE A 11 -16.22 3.88 6.86
N ASN A 12 -15.17 4.57 7.31
CA ASN A 12 -15.09 6.02 7.25
C ASN A 12 -14.64 6.43 5.84
N TRP A 13 -15.58 6.95 5.05
CA TRP A 13 -15.35 7.36 3.66
C TRP A 13 -14.30 8.45 3.52
N TRP A 14 -14.16 9.34 4.50
CA TRP A 14 -13.13 10.39 4.45
C TRP A 14 -11.72 9.81 4.62
N THR A 15 -11.55 8.90 5.58
CA THR A 15 -10.27 8.21 5.78
C THR A 15 -9.92 7.32 4.58
N LEU A 16 -10.93 6.66 4.02
CA LEU A 16 -10.74 5.84 2.82
C LEU A 16 -10.34 6.69 1.61
N LEU A 17 -11.02 7.80 1.35
CA LEU A 17 -10.73 8.68 0.22
C LEU A 17 -9.35 9.35 0.38
N GLY A 18 -8.99 9.74 1.59
CA GLY A 18 -7.64 10.21 1.92
C GLY A 18 -6.58 9.14 1.66
N GLY A 19 -6.83 7.88 2.06
CA GLY A 19 -5.93 6.76 1.81
C GLY A 19 -5.78 6.40 0.33
N LEU A 20 -6.89 6.43 -0.42
CA LEU A 20 -6.88 6.26 -1.88
C LEU A 20 -6.05 7.34 -2.56
N GLY A 21 -6.32 8.61 -2.24
CA GLY A 21 -5.60 9.75 -2.81
C GLY A 21 -4.12 9.74 -2.47
N LEU A 22 -3.76 9.38 -1.23
CA LEU A 22 -2.37 9.28 -0.80
C LEU A 22 -1.62 8.18 -1.56
N ASN A 23 -2.19 6.98 -1.67
CA ASN A 23 -1.57 5.89 -2.43
C ASN A 23 -1.44 6.22 -3.93
N PHE A 24 -2.44 6.88 -4.50
CA PHE A 24 -2.39 7.38 -5.87
C PHE A 24 -1.25 8.37 -6.06
N MET A 25 -1.16 9.40 -5.22
CA MET A 25 -0.11 10.41 -5.30
C MET A 25 1.30 9.82 -5.09
N LEU A 26 1.45 8.88 -4.15
CA LEU A 26 2.71 8.17 -3.95
C LEU A 26 3.11 7.38 -5.19
N SER A 27 2.17 6.66 -5.81
CA SER A 27 2.43 5.91 -7.04
C SER A 27 2.85 6.81 -8.21
N LEU A 28 2.20 7.97 -8.35
CA LEU A 28 2.57 8.98 -9.34
C LEU A 28 3.97 9.56 -9.10
N MET A 29 4.28 9.92 -7.84
CA MET A 29 5.59 10.47 -7.49
C MET A 29 6.72 9.47 -7.79
N VAL A 30 6.50 8.18 -7.52
CA VAL A 30 7.48 7.16 -7.86
C VAL A 30 7.61 6.98 -9.37
N ALA A 31 6.51 6.98 -10.11
CA ALA A 31 6.55 6.87 -11.57
C ALA A 31 7.31 8.04 -12.23
N LEU A 32 7.04 9.27 -11.76
CA LEU A 32 7.73 10.48 -12.23
C LEU A 32 9.20 10.48 -11.81
N GLY A 33 9.50 10.10 -10.56
CA GLY A 33 10.88 10.00 -10.07
C GLY A 33 11.70 8.94 -10.82
N GLY A 34 11.09 7.78 -11.11
CA GLY A 34 11.70 6.74 -11.93
C GLY A 34 11.99 7.21 -13.35
N SER A 35 11.02 7.90 -13.98
CA SER A 35 11.20 8.48 -15.30
C SER A 35 12.30 9.54 -15.33
N TYR A 36 12.37 10.38 -14.29
CA TYR A 36 13.44 11.37 -14.13
C TYR A 36 14.81 10.72 -14.01
N LEU A 37 14.96 9.70 -13.17
CA LEU A 37 16.23 8.95 -13.00
C LEU A 37 16.67 8.29 -14.30
N ALA A 38 15.75 7.72 -15.07
CA ALA A 38 16.02 7.08 -16.35
C ALA A 38 16.54 8.06 -17.43
N GLN A 39 16.13 9.34 -17.36
CA GLN A 39 16.50 10.34 -18.36
C GLN A 39 17.86 11.01 -18.11
N HIS A 40 18.47 10.81 -16.94
CA HIS A 40 19.71 11.48 -16.56
C HIS A 40 20.93 10.55 -16.75
N PRO A 41 21.90 10.89 -17.63
CA PRO A 41 23.02 10.01 -17.96
C PRO A 41 23.87 9.57 -16.76
N GLN A 42 23.97 10.44 -15.75
CA GLN A 42 24.70 10.20 -14.50
C GLN A 42 24.11 9.06 -13.64
N TYR A 43 22.83 8.74 -13.82
CA TYR A 43 22.14 7.68 -13.08
C TYR A 43 21.79 6.48 -13.96
N ALA A 44 22.04 6.53 -15.27
CA ALA A 44 21.65 5.50 -16.21
C ALA A 44 22.28 4.13 -15.90
N ALA A 45 23.60 4.06 -15.72
CA ALA A 45 24.31 2.80 -15.44
C ALA A 45 23.84 2.10 -14.14
N PRO A 46 23.71 2.77 -12.97
CA PRO A 46 23.17 2.12 -11.77
C PRO A 46 21.66 1.85 -11.86
N TYR A 47 20.90 2.68 -12.59
CA TYR A 47 19.45 2.51 -12.76
C TYR A 47 19.12 1.31 -13.66
N GLU A 48 19.91 1.03 -14.69
CA GLU A 48 19.75 -0.17 -15.51
C GLU A 48 20.00 -1.46 -14.70
N ALA A 49 21.01 -1.44 -13.82
CA ALA A 49 21.37 -2.62 -13.02
C ALA A 49 20.42 -2.85 -11.83
N TYR A 50 19.98 -1.79 -11.14
CA TYR A 50 19.26 -1.90 -9.86
C TYR A 50 17.95 -1.11 -9.79
N GLY A 51 17.59 -0.35 -10.83
CA GLY A 51 16.44 0.55 -10.81
C GLY A 51 15.12 -0.18 -10.52
N GLN A 52 14.88 -1.32 -11.18
CA GLN A 52 13.66 -2.09 -10.98
C GLN A 52 13.46 -2.59 -9.53
N PRO A 53 14.40 -3.32 -8.91
CA PRO A 53 14.24 -3.76 -7.51
C PRO A 53 14.20 -2.58 -6.52
N VAL A 54 14.94 -1.50 -6.78
CA VAL A 54 14.91 -0.30 -5.94
C VAL A 54 13.55 0.36 -5.98
N ILE A 55 12.95 0.55 -7.16
CA ILE A 55 11.62 1.17 -7.30
C ILE A 55 10.55 0.30 -6.64
N MET A 56 10.61 -1.02 -6.78
CA MET A 56 9.70 -1.94 -6.08
C MET A 56 9.81 -1.78 -4.56
N LEU A 57 11.02 -1.71 -4.02
CA LEU A 57 11.25 -1.51 -2.60
C LEU A 57 10.73 -0.15 -2.13
N VAL A 58 10.95 0.90 -2.91
CA VAL A 58 10.41 2.25 -2.63
C VAL A 58 8.89 2.24 -2.59
N ILE A 59 8.22 1.62 -3.58
CA ILE A 59 6.75 1.48 -3.59
C ILE A 59 6.28 0.69 -2.38
N PHE A 60 6.93 -0.42 -2.06
CA PHE A 60 6.59 -1.23 -0.89
C PHE A 60 6.63 -0.41 0.40
N VAL A 61 7.72 0.33 0.63
CA VAL A 61 7.91 1.16 1.82
C VAL A 61 6.91 2.31 1.86
N LEU A 62 6.74 3.05 0.77
CA LEU A 62 5.83 4.21 0.73
C LEU A 62 4.37 3.78 0.90
N CYS A 63 3.95 2.72 0.22
CA CYS A 63 2.62 2.14 0.40
C CYS A 63 2.46 1.56 1.81
N GLY A 64 3.52 0.96 2.39
CA GLY A 64 3.51 0.52 3.78
C GLY A 64 3.33 1.67 4.77
N LEU A 65 4.03 2.78 4.61
CA LEU A 65 3.84 3.96 5.44
C LEU A 65 2.44 4.54 5.29
N SER A 66 1.90 4.56 4.06
CA SER A 66 0.52 4.96 3.79
C SER A 66 -0.49 4.06 4.52
N GLY A 67 -0.35 2.74 4.38
CA GLY A 67 -1.20 1.76 5.06
C GLY A 67 -1.13 1.86 6.58
N PHE A 68 0.07 2.11 7.13
CA PHE A 68 0.25 2.39 8.56
C PHE A 68 -0.51 3.63 9.01
N ALA A 69 -0.38 4.75 8.29
CA ALA A 69 -1.07 5.99 8.60
C ALA A 69 -2.60 5.83 8.51
N VAL A 70 -3.10 5.20 7.44
CA VAL A 70 -4.53 4.93 7.25
C VAL A 70 -5.08 4.06 8.38
N ALA A 71 -4.36 3.01 8.75
CA ALA A 71 -4.75 2.13 9.85
C ALA A 71 -4.74 2.83 11.22
N LYS A 72 -3.86 3.81 11.43
CA LYS A 72 -3.86 4.63 12.66
C LYS A 72 -5.04 5.59 12.77
N ILE A 73 -5.62 6.00 11.64
CA ILE A 73 -6.76 6.93 11.60
C ILE A 73 -8.09 6.16 11.57
N ALA A 74 -8.09 4.93 11.03
CA ALA A 74 -9.28 4.09 10.91
C ALA A 74 -9.52 3.26 12.19
N ASP A 75 -9.96 3.91 13.27
CA ASP A 75 -10.13 3.32 14.62
C ASP A 75 -10.89 1.99 14.68
N ASN A 76 -11.87 1.76 13.79
CA ASN A 76 -12.78 0.60 13.90
C ASN A 76 -12.38 -0.62 13.05
N VAL A 77 -11.81 -0.41 11.86
CA VAL A 77 -11.51 -1.49 10.89
C VAL A 77 -10.25 -1.14 10.05
N PRO A 78 -9.05 -1.15 10.68
CA PRO A 78 -7.82 -0.60 10.09
C PRO A 78 -7.35 -1.34 8.84
N LEU A 79 -7.30 -2.68 8.89
CA LEU A 79 -6.89 -3.54 7.77
C LEU A 79 -7.77 -3.37 6.53
N LYS A 80 -9.05 -3.14 6.77
CA LYS A 80 -10.05 -2.98 5.72
C LYS A 80 -9.86 -1.67 4.98
N HIS A 81 -9.66 -0.58 5.73
CA HIS A 81 -9.36 0.73 5.13
C HIS A 81 -8.05 0.69 4.36
N ALA A 82 -7.02 0.01 4.86
CA ALA A 82 -5.76 -0.13 4.14
C ALA A 82 -5.87 -0.95 2.86
N LEU A 83 -6.64 -2.05 2.86
CA LEU A 83 -6.90 -2.82 1.63
C LEU A 83 -7.57 -1.94 0.58
N TRP A 84 -8.66 -1.26 0.95
CA TRP A 84 -9.38 -0.42 0.01
C TRP A 84 -8.57 0.83 -0.40
N ALA A 85 -7.78 1.42 0.50
CA ALA A 85 -6.87 2.52 0.20
C ALA A 85 -5.78 2.11 -0.81
N SER A 86 -5.31 0.86 -0.76
CA SER A 86 -4.32 0.36 -1.71
C SER A 86 -4.79 0.37 -3.18
N MET A 87 -6.12 0.42 -3.41
CA MET A 87 -6.68 0.60 -4.75
C MET A 87 -6.24 1.89 -5.42
N GLY A 88 -5.86 2.91 -4.64
CA GLY A 88 -5.30 4.17 -5.14
C GLY A 88 -4.01 3.99 -5.93
N ALA A 89 -3.18 3.01 -5.57
CA ALA A 89 -1.96 2.65 -6.31
C ALA A 89 -2.19 1.46 -7.27
N PHE A 90 -3.02 0.49 -6.87
CA PHE A 90 -3.25 -0.71 -7.65
C PHE A 90 -3.99 -0.43 -8.97
N VAL A 91 -5.11 0.30 -8.92
CA VAL A 91 -5.95 0.58 -10.10
C VAL A 91 -5.18 1.29 -11.21
N PRO A 92 -4.43 2.40 -10.98
CA PRO A 92 -3.69 3.05 -12.05
C PRO A 92 -2.57 2.16 -12.62
N MET A 93 -1.91 1.34 -11.81
CA MET A 93 -0.89 0.41 -12.29
C MET A 93 -1.48 -0.72 -13.15
N VAL A 94 -2.62 -1.29 -12.74
CA VAL A 94 -3.34 -2.27 -13.56
C VAL A 94 -3.87 -1.64 -14.84
N GLY A 95 -4.39 -0.41 -14.78
CA GLY A 95 -4.77 0.35 -15.97
C GLY A 95 -3.58 0.54 -16.93
N ALA A 96 -2.42 0.93 -16.41
CA ALA A 96 -1.20 1.08 -17.19
C ALA A 96 -0.75 -0.25 -17.82
N PHE A 97 -0.90 -1.38 -17.13
CA PHE A 97 -0.63 -2.70 -17.69
C PHE A 97 -1.49 -2.99 -18.92
N PHE A 98 -2.79 -2.69 -18.91
CA PHE A 98 -3.63 -2.95 -20.08
C PHE A 98 -3.35 -1.99 -21.26
N LEU A 99 -2.83 -0.79 -20.98
CA LEU A 99 -2.43 0.17 -22.01
C LEU A 99 -1.06 -0.15 -22.62
N GLY A 100 -0.17 -0.73 -21.84
CA GLY A 100 1.17 -1.13 -22.27
C GLY A 100 1.61 -2.36 -21.48
N PRO A 101 1.29 -3.58 -21.96
CA PRO A 101 1.49 -4.82 -21.21
C PRO A 101 2.93 -5.00 -20.75
N ASN A 102 3.16 -4.74 -19.47
CA ASN A 102 4.46 -4.87 -18.82
C ASN A 102 4.30 -5.57 -17.48
N ILE A 103 4.86 -6.78 -17.39
CA ILE A 103 4.73 -7.62 -16.20
C ILE A 103 5.31 -6.97 -14.93
N PHE A 104 6.31 -6.10 -15.07
CA PHE A 104 6.86 -5.37 -13.94
C PHE A 104 5.83 -4.43 -13.31
N VAL A 105 5.01 -3.76 -14.12
CA VAL A 105 3.95 -2.86 -13.62
C VAL A 105 2.89 -3.67 -12.86
N LEU A 106 2.55 -4.87 -13.35
CA LEU A 106 1.64 -5.77 -12.64
C LEU A 106 2.23 -6.22 -11.30
N MET A 107 3.51 -6.59 -11.28
CA MET A 107 4.20 -6.93 -10.03
C MET A 107 4.24 -5.75 -9.06
N MET A 108 4.49 -4.52 -9.55
CA MET A 108 4.45 -3.32 -8.71
C MET A 108 3.06 -3.08 -8.10
N ALA A 109 2.00 -3.35 -8.85
CA ALA A 109 0.63 -3.25 -8.34
C ALA A 109 0.42 -4.22 -7.15
N ILE A 110 0.89 -5.46 -7.27
CA ILE A 110 0.83 -6.46 -6.20
C ILE A 110 1.68 -6.02 -4.99
N VAL A 111 2.89 -5.54 -5.24
CA VAL A 111 3.81 -5.05 -4.20
C VAL A 111 3.23 -3.83 -3.46
N ALA A 112 2.51 -2.93 -4.15
CA ALA A 112 1.84 -1.79 -3.54
C ALA A 112 0.72 -2.23 -2.57
N VAL A 113 -0.05 -3.25 -2.94
CA VAL A 113 -1.07 -3.85 -2.07
C VAL A 113 -0.40 -4.53 -0.87
N ALA A 114 0.64 -5.33 -1.11
CA ALA A 114 1.39 -5.99 -0.05
C ALA A 114 2.01 -4.98 0.93
N GLY A 115 2.60 -3.89 0.43
CA GLY A 115 3.12 -2.78 1.23
C GLY A 115 2.04 -2.22 2.15
N ASN A 116 0.92 -1.76 1.58
CA ASN A 116 -0.20 -1.20 2.36
C ASN A 116 -0.70 -2.15 3.45
N LEU A 117 -0.90 -3.42 3.13
CA LEU A 117 -1.37 -4.41 4.09
C LEU A 117 -0.35 -4.65 5.21
N ASN A 118 0.94 -4.79 4.88
CA ASN A 118 2.01 -4.93 5.87
C ASN A 118 2.07 -3.71 6.80
N GLY A 119 1.98 -2.51 6.23
CA GLY A 119 1.92 -1.26 6.99
C GLY A 119 0.74 -1.20 7.96
N ALA A 120 -0.44 -1.61 7.49
CA ALA A 120 -1.65 -1.64 8.29
C ALA A 120 -1.60 -2.71 9.39
N MET A 121 -0.98 -3.86 9.14
CA MET A 121 -0.75 -4.89 10.15
C MET A 121 0.16 -4.39 11.27
N LEU A 122 1.18 -3.59 10.96
CA LEU A 122 2.05 -2.96 11.96
C LEU A 122 1.30 -1.94 12.84
N ALA A 123 0.29 -1.26 12.28
CA ALA A 123 -0.56 -0.32 12.99
C ALA A 123 -1.72 -0.99 13.75
N ALA A 124 -2.09 -2.23 13.38
CA ALA A 124 -3.22 -2.92 13.97
C ALA A 124 -3.01 -3.10 15.48
N PRO A 125 -4.01 -2.76 16.33
CA PRO A 125 -3.89 -2.97 17.75
C PRO A 125 -3.67 -4.46 18.02
N LYS A 126 -2.52 -4.81 18.65
CA LYS A 126 -2.29 -6.17 19.17
C LYS A 126 -3.51 -6.52 20.02
N ARG A 127 -4.25 -7.58 19.66
CA ARG A 127 -5.25 -8.16 20.56
C ARG A 127 -4.52 -8.46 21.88
N ARG A 128 -4.70 -7.61 22.88
CA ARG A 128 -4.41 -7.99 24.26
C ARG A 128 -5.32 -9.19 24.49
N SER A 129 -4.71 -10.38 24.55
CA SER A 129 -5.36 -11.55 25.08
C SER A 129 -5.68 -11.19 26.53
N TYR A 130 -6.88 -10.69 26.79
CA TYR A 130 -7.48 -10.84 28.10
C TYR A 130 -7.64 -12.34 28.26
N GLY A 131 -6.64 -12.98 28.87
CA GLY A 131 -6.85 -14.28 29.47
C GLY A 131 -8.03 -14.15 30.43
N PRO A 132 -8.84 -15.20 30.59
CA PRO A 132 -9.88 -15.18 31.62
C PRO A 132 -9.24 -14.77 32.95
N PRO A 133 -9.91 -13.94 33.78
CA PRO A 133 -9.39 -13.65 35.11
C PRO A 133 -9.11 -14.98 35.82
N ASP A 134 -7.92 -15.11 36.41
CA ASP A 134 -7.56 -16.25 37.23
C ASP A 134 -8.47 -16.26 38.46
N ASP A 135 -9.61 -16.93 38.36
CA ASP A 135 -10.49 -17.24 39.49
C ASP A 135 -9.81 -18.31 40.35
N HIS A 136 -8.81 -17.89 41.13
CA HIS A 136 -8.31 -18.66 42.27
C HIS A 136 -9.20 -18.37 43.48
N ARG A 137 -10.21 -19.22 43.68
CA ARG A 137 -10.88 -19.46 44.97
C ARG A 137 -10.50 -20.83 45.50
#